data_AF-A0A965CDJ0-F1
#
_entry.id   AF-A0A965CDJ0-F1
#
_cell.length_a   1.000
_cell.length_b   1.000
_cell.length_c   1.000
_cell.angle_alpha   90.00
_cell.angle_beta   90.00
_cell.angle_gamma   90.00
#
_symmetry.space_group_name_H-M   'P 1'
#
loop_
_entity.id
_entity.type
_entity.pdbx_description
1 polymer ?
#
loop_
_entity_poly.entity_id
_entity_poly.type
_entity_poly.pdbx_seq_one_letter_code
_entity_poly.pdbx_strand_id
1 'polypeptide(L)' 'METESIEEVEMGVHIRFLHRPLSRYVNTMSENGLVLERMVEPEPPEGFLARAPEYPLARTVPRLLYIRAVRR' A
#
# COMPACT_ATOMS: atom_id res chain seq x y z
N MET A 1 13.12 -4.07 6.27
CA MET A 1 12.78 -4.70 7.56
C MET A 1 11.28 -4.55 7.76
N GLU A 2 10.60 -5.57 8.27
CA GLU A 2 9.20 -5.41 8.69
C GLU A 2 9.13 -4.57 9.95
N THR A 3 8.08 -3.77 10.08
CA THR A 3 7.92 -2.89 11.25
C THR A 3 6.44 -2.79 11.59
N GLU A 4 6.14 -2.75 12.88
CA GLU A 4 4.80 -2.60 13.43
C GLU A 4 4.75 -1.31 14.25
N SER A 5 3.73 -0.49 14.01
CA SER A 5 3.39 0.69 14.82
C SER A 5 1.90 0.67 15.16
N ILE A 6 1.55 1.31 16.28
CA ILE A 6 0.17 1.66 16.60
C ILE A 6 0.10 3.19 16.52
N GLU A 7 -0.80 3.68 15.68
CA GLU A 7 -0.97 5.12 15.44
C GLU A 7 -2.40 5.53 15.81
N GLU A 8 -2.53 6.64 16.53
CA GLU A 8 -3.82 7.27 16.82
C GLU A 8 -4.17 8.20 15.64
N VAL A 9 -5.17 7.81 14.84
CA VAL A 9 -5.55 8.53 13.61
C VAL A 9 -6.64 9.57 13.84
N GLU A 10 -7.43 9.38 14.89
CA GLU A 10 -8.40 10.33 15.45
C GLU A 10 -8.46 10.11 16.97
N MET A 11 -8.97 11.06 17.74
CA MET A 11 -9.05 10.97 19.21
C MET A 11 -9.71 9.65 19.65
N GLY A 12 -8.94 8.80 20.33
CA GLY A 12 -9.35 7.48 20.79
C GLY A 12 -9.31 6.36 19.73
N VAL A 13 -9.05 6.67 18.45
CA VAL A 13 -9.04 5.73 17.33
C VAL A 13 -7.61 5.29 17.02
N HIS A 14 -7.27 4.08 17.45
CA HIS A 14 -5.94 3.49 17.30
C HIS A 14 -5.94 2.41 16.23
N ILE A 15 -5.06 2.56 15.23
CA ILE A 15 -4.90 1.61 14.13
C ILE A 15 -3.49 1.05 14.14
N ARG A 16 -3.37 -0.25 13.90
CA ARG A 16 -2.09 -0.93 13.73
C ARG A 16 -1.62 -0.81 12.29
N PHE A 17 -0.41 -0.29 12.10
CA PHE A 17 0.26 -0.22 10.83
C PHE A 17 1.37 -1.28 10.76
N LEU A 18 1.36 -2.05 9.67
CA LEU A 18 2.33 -3.11 9.41
C LEU A 18 3.07 -2.78 8.11
N HIS A 19 4.28 -2.26 8.24
CA HIS A 19 5.17 -2.13 7.10
C HIS A 19 5.72 -3.50 6.73
N ARG A 20 5.47 -3.92 5.49
CA ARG A 20 6.04 -5.12 4.90
C ARG A 20 6.73 -4.76 3.58
N PRO A 21 7.98 -5.19 3.35
CA PRO A 21 8.63 -5.04 2.06
C PRO A 21 7.82 -5.73 0.96
N LEU A 22 7.85 -5.18 -0.26
CA LEU A 22 7.16 -5.75 -1.42
C LEU A 22 7.51 -7.23 -1.65
N SER A 23 8.78 -7.60 -1.43
CA SER A 23 9.27 -8.98 -1.59
C SER A 23 8.48 -9.97 -0.73
N ARG A 24 7.98 -9.58 0.45
CA ARG A 24 7.17 -10.47 1.28
C ARG A 24 5.87 -10.85 0.59
N TYR A 25 5.17 -9.88 0.00
CA TYR A 25 3.93 -10.16 -0.73
C TYR A 25 4.21 -11.02 -1.96
N VAL A 26 5.16 -10.62 -2.80
CA VAL A 26 5.46 -11.29 -4.08
C VAL A 26 5.96 -12.72 -3.88
N ASN A 27 6.89 -12.93 -2.94
CA ASN A 27 7.43 -14.26 -2.69
C ASN A 27 6.37 -15.17 -2.08
N THR A 28 5.57 -14.70 -1.11
CA THR A 28 4.48 -15.51 -0.56
C THR A 28 3.43 -15.86 -1.60
N MET A 29 3.09 -14.96 -2.53
CA MET A 29 2.22 -15.30 -3.66
C MET A 29 2.82 -16.41 -4.53
N SER A 30 4.10 -16.29 -4.88
CA SER A 30 4.81 -17.29 -5.68
C SER A 30 4.89 -18.65 -4.98
N GLU A 31 5.21 -18.69 -3.68
CA GLU A 31 5.25 -19.91 -2.86
C GLU A 31 3.88 -20.62 -2.82
N ASN A 32 2.79 -19.86 -2.95
CA ASN A 32 1.43 -20.38 -2.97
C ASN A 32 0.91 -20.69 -4.39
N GLY A 33 1.79 -20.73 -5.39
CA GLY A 33 1.44 -21.05 -6.78
C GLY A 33 0.61 -19.99 -7.48
N LEU A 34 0.65 -18.74 -6.99
CA LEU A 34 0.02 -17.60 -7.65
C LEU A 34 1.04 -16.92 -8.57
N VAL A 35 0.62 -16.65 -9.80
CA VAL A 35 1.43 -15.95 -10.80
C VAL A 35 0.96 -14.52 -10.91
N LEU A 36 1.88 -13.57 -10.80
CA LEU A 36 1.62 -12.15 -11.00
C LEU A 36 1.08 -11.90 -12.42
N GLU A 37 -0.11 -11.33 -12.51
CA GLU A 37 -0.73 -10.94 -13.79
C GLU A 37 -0.65 -9.43 -14.01
N ARG A 38 -0.82 -8.63 -12.96
CA ARG A 38 -0.75 -7.17 -13.03
C ARG A 38 -0.31 -6.58 -11.69
N MET A 39 0.55 -5.56 -11.75
CA MET A 39 0.95 -4.72 -10.62
C MET A 39 0.76 -3.25 -11.01
N VAL A 40 0.06 -2.47 -10.19
CA VAL A 40 -0.20 -1.04 -10.45
C VAL A 40 0.01 -0.25 -9.17
N GLU A 41 0.69 0.88 -9.30
CA GLU A 41 0.87 1.90 -8.27
C GLU A 41 0.06 3.14 -8.68
N PRO A 42 -1.23 3.22 -8.33
CA PRO A 42 -2.08 4.29 -8.82
C PRO A 42 -1.70 5.63 -8.20
N GLU A 43 -1.79 6.69 -9.00
CA GLU A 43 -1.70 8.05 -8.48
C GLU A 43 -2.89 8.35 -7.54
N PRO A 44 -2.70 9.20 -6.51
CA PRO A 44 -3.81 9.66 -5.70
C PRO A 44 -4.87 10.36 -6.56
N PRO A 45 -6.17 10.14 -6.31
CA PRO A 45 -7.24 10.83 -7.02
C PRO A 45 -7.13 12.35 -6.88
N GLU A 46 -7.47 13.11 -7.93
CA GLU A 46 -7.37 14.58 -7.89
C GLU A 46 -8.20 15.20 -6.77
N GLY A 47 -9.38 14.65 -6.49
CA GLY A 47 -10.22 15.10 -5.39
C GLY A 47 -9.58 14.91 -4.00
N PHE A 48 -8.69 13.93 -3.83
CA PHE A 48 -7.91 13.78 -2.60
C PHE A 48 -6.85 14.90 -2.51
N LEU A 49 -6.12 15.13 -3.59
CA LEU A 49 -5.06 16.15 -3.64
C LEU A 49 -5.61 17.56 -3.39
N ALA A 50 -6.82 17.84 -3.88
CA ALA A 50 -7.50 19.11 -3.62
C ALA A 50 -7.86 19.31 -2.13
N ARG A 51 -8.07 18.23 -1.37
CA ARG A 51 -8.43 18.27 0.05
C ARG A 51 -7.23 18.14 0.99
N ALA A 52 -6.07 17.75 0.47
CA ALA A 52 -4.87 17.49 1.25
C ALA A 52 -3.69 18.37 0.76
N PRO A 53 -3.82 19.71 0.84
CA PRO A 53 -2.79 20.64 0.38
C PRO A 53 -1.45 20.48 1.12
N GLU A 54 -1.46 19.89 2.31
CA GLU A 54 -0.28 19.55 3.11
C GLU A 54 0.60 18.47 2.48
N TYR A 55 0.12 17.75 1.44
CA TYR A 55 0.90 16.74 0.72
C TYR A 55 1.08 17.10 -0.77
N PRO A 56 1.80 18.18 -1.12
CA PRO A 56 1.94 18.63 -2.51
C PRO A 56 2.69 17.63 -3.40
N LEU A 57 3.58 16.83 -2.80
CA LEU A 57 4.33 15.77 -3.47
C LEU A 57 3.61 14.42 -3.45
N ALA A 58 2.30 14.41 -3.14
CA ALA A 58 1.60 13.14 -3.00
C ALA A 58 1.56 12.30 -4.29
N ARG A 59 1.67 12.93 -5.45
CA ARG A 59 1.75 12.22 -6.73
C ARG A 59 3.10 11.53 -6.96
N THR A 60 4.17 11.96 -6.29
CA THR A 60 5.54 11.48 -6.60
C THR A 60 5.95 10.24 -5.80
N VAL A 61 5.13 9.80 -4.85
CA VAL A 61 5.40 8.64 -3.99
C VAL A 61 4.21 7.68 -4.06
N PRO A 62 4.40 6.44 -4.52
CA PRO A 62 3.37 5.40 -4.51
C PRO A 62 2.82 5.19 -3.09
N ARG A 63 1.54 5.50 -2.91
CA ARG A 63 0.83 5.31 -1.63
C ARG A 63 0.09 3.99 -1.56
N LEU A 64 -0.33 3.49 -2.71
CA LEU A 64 -1.13 2.28 -2.84
C LEU A 64 -0.42 1.35 -3.83
N LEU A 65 -0.57 0.06 -3.56
CA LEU A 65 -0.10 -1.00 -4.43
C LEU A 65 -1.26 -1.95 -4.70
N TYR A 66 -1.62 -2.09 -5.97
CA TYR A 66 -2.57 -3.08 -6.44
C TYR A 66 -1.81 -4.23 -7.09
N ILE A 67 -2.13 -5.45 -6.67
CA ILE A 67 -1.62 -6.67 -7.30
C ILE A 67 -2.79 -7.57 -7.67
N ARG A 68 -2.79 -8.02 -8.93
CA ARG A 68 -3.61 -9.13 -9.41
C ARG A 68 -2.72 -10.32 -9.69
N ALA A 69 -3.06 -11.45 -9.09
CA ALA A 69 -2.41 -12.72 -9.33
C ALA A 69 -3.45 -13.79 -9.69
N VAL A 70 -3.03 -14.76 -10.48
CA VAL A 70 -3.86 -15.88 -10.93
C VAL A 70 -3.25 -17.20 -10.47
N ARG A 71 -4.09 -18.15 -10.07
CA ARG A 71 -3.66 -19.52 -9.80
C ARG A 71 -3.59 -20.28 -11.13
N ARG A 72 -2.45 -20.91 -11.40
CA ARG A 72 -2.30 -21.84 -12.52
C ARG A 72 -2.62 -23.27 -12.08
#